data_AF-A0A2G6I1Q4-F1
#
_entry.id   AF-A0A2G6I1Q4-F1
#
_cell.length_a   1.000
_cell.length_b   1.000
_cell.length_c   1.000
_cell.angle_alpha   90.00
_cell.angle_beta   90.00
_cell.angle_gamma   90.00
#
_symmetry.space_group_name_H-M   'P 1'
#
loop_
_entity.id
_entity.type
_entity.pdbx_description
1 polymer ?
#
loop_
_entity_poly.entity_id
_entity_poly.type
_entity_poly.pdbx_seq_one_letter_code
_entity_poly.pdbx_strand_id
1 'polypeptide(L)'
;MVMWISLLFGIVMLTIARIQNFIRTLPSLAAVAHLGWLSILLGLYWLIMQLVLQLSPLPFLMNMVKPMLLGGLALVIIFGGQEKGQPFVKGLLEGLKGILPTSLNAIGAFGDIISFIRLFAVGLAGVALAQSFNSMAPKGGGLMIIPAVFILVFGHTLNLVLNALSVLVHGVRLNVLEFSGHLDMEWAGIKFDPFRLRVPDEELPETAKE
;
A
#
# COMPACT_ATOMS: atom_id res chain seq x y z
N MET A 1 10.01 -11.61 14.60
CA MET A 1 10.84 -11.71 13.38
C MET A 1 10.02 -11.55 12.10
N VAL A 2 8.92 -12.29 11.91
CA VAL A 2 8.14 -12.25 10.64
C VAL A 2 7.47 -10.89 10.36
N MET A 3 7.00 -10.19 11.39
CA MET A 3 6.43 -8.82 11.27
C MET A 3 7.45 -7.78 10.74
N TRP A 4 8.75 -7.99 10.96
CA TRP A 4 9.80 -7.12 10.41
C TRP A 4 9.89 -7.26 8.89
N ILE A 5 9.79 -8.49 8.41
CA ILE A 5 9.90 -8.82 6.99
C ILE A 5 8.72 -8.25 6.22
N SER A 6 7.50 -8.30 6.77
CA SER A 6 6.32 -7.71 6.14
C SER A 6 6.42 -6.19 6.05
N LEU A 7 6.92 -5.51 7.09
CA LEU A 7 7.14 -4.07 7.08
C LEU A 7 8.27 -3.67 6.13
N LEU A 8 9.34 -4.46 6.05
CA LEU A 8 10.45 -4.26 5.10
C LEU A 8 9.95 -4.35 3.64
N PHE A 9 9.06 -5.30 3.37
CA PHE A 9 8.48 -5.44 2.03
C PHE A 9 7.61 -4.23 1.65
N GLY A 10 6.79 -3.74 2.59
CA GLY A 10 5.97 -2.54 2.39
C GLY A 10 6.80 -1.30 2.07
N ILE A 11 7.85 -1.02 2.85
CA ILE A 11 8.70 0.15 2.61
C ILE A 11 9.43 0.06 1.26
N VAL A 12 9.88 -1.13 0.85
CA VAL A 12 10.53 -1.32 -0.46
C VAL A 12 9.57 -0.99 -1.59
N MET A 13 8.34 -1.54 -1.58
CA MET A 13 7.36 -1.29 -2.65
C MET A 13 6.93 0.18 -2.71
N LEU A 14 6.67 0.80 -1.55
CA LEU A 14 6.28 2.20 -1.46
C LEU A 14 7.40 3.15 -1.92
N THR A 15 8.64 2.83 -1.58
CA THR A 15 9.81 3.59 -2.04
C THR A 15 9.99 3.48 -3.55
N ILE A 16 9.82 2.28 -4.12
CA ILE A 16 9.88 2.06 -5.58
C ILE A 16 8.82 2.89 -6.30
N ALA A 17 7.57 2.91 -5.81
CA ALA A 17 6.49 3.71 -6.40
C ALA A 17 6.84 5.21 -6.44
N ARG A 18 7.36 5.75 -5.34
CA ARG A 18 7.75 7.17 -5.27
C ARG A 18 8.99 7.51 -6.11
N ILE A 19 9.96 6.59 -6.22
CA ILE A 19 11.10 6.74 -7.13
C ILE A 19 10.63 6.77 -8.59
N GLN A 20 9.68 5.92 -8.96
CA GLN A 20 9.15 5.89 -10.33
C GLN A 20 8.40 7.20 -10.68
N ASN A 21 7.62 7.76 -9.76
CA ASN A 21 6.99 9.07 -9.96
C ASN A 21 8.01 10.21 -10.01
N PHE A 22 9.09 10.15 -9.22
CA PHE A 22 10.18 11.12 -9.32
C PHE A 22 10.82 11.11 -10.73
N ILE A 23 11.14 9.93 -11.26
CA ILE A 23 11.77 9.79 -12.59
C ILE A 23 10.84 10.30 -13.70
N ARG A 24 9.52 10.02 -13.61
CA ARG A 24 8.52 10.48 -14.59
C ARG A 24 8.29 11.99 -14.60
N THR A 25 8.55 12.66 -13.49
CA THR A 25 8.24 14.09 -13.29
C THR A 25 9.44 15.01 -13.61
N LEU A 26 10.60 14.43 -13.93
CA LEU A 26 11.77 15.17 -14.39
C LEU A 26 11.51 15.81 -15.77
N PRO A 27 12.01 17.04 -16.05
CA PRO A 27 12.87 17.90 -15.22
C PRO A 27 12.13 19.06 -14.53
N SER A 28 10.87 18.88 -14.10
CA SER A 28 10.11 19.97 -13.45
C SER A 28 10.49 20.18 -11.98
N LEU A 29 10.28 21.39 -11.44
CA LEU A 29 10.49 21.67 -9.99
C LEU A 29 9.58 20.81 -9.08
N ALA A 30 8.48 20.29 -9.60
CA ALA A 30 7.62 19.32 -8.92
C ALA A 30 8.35 18.00 -8.56
N ALA A 31 9.47 17.68 -9.20
CA ALA A 31 10.32 16.56 -8.81
C ALA A 31 10.87 16.69 -7.37
N VAL A 32 11.11 17.91 -6.89
CA VAL A 32 11.58 18.18 -5.52
C VAL A 32 10.49 17.84 -4.49
N ALA A 33 9.21 18.01 -4.84
CA ALA A 33 8.09 17.61 -4.00
C ALA A 33 8.03 16.08 -3.82
N HIS A 34 8.31 15.30 -4.86
CA HIS A 34 8.40 13.83 -4.73
C HIS A 34 9.56 13.38 -3.83
N LEU A 35 10.66 14.14 -3.78
CA LEU A 35 11.78 13.90 -2.86
C LEU A 35 11.40 14.24 -1.40
N GLY A 36 10.59 15.30 -1.20
CA GLY A 36 9.96 15.60 0.08
C GLY A 36 9.04 14.46 0.56
N TRP A 37 8.19 13.94 -0.32
CA TRP A 37 7.34 12.78 -0.02
C TRP A 37 8.13 11.51 0.32
N LEU A 38 9.26 11.27 -0.34
CA LEU A 38 10.15 10.15 -0.02
C LEU A 38 10.75 10.31 1.39
N SER A 39 11.13 11.53 1.77
CA SER A 39 11.62 11.84 3.12
C SER A 39 10.55 11.61 4.19
N ILE A 40 9.32 12.07 3.96
CA ILE A 40 8.17 11.82 4.85
C ILE A 40 7.96 10.31 5.01
N LEU A 41 7.95 9.56 3.91
CA LEU A 41 7.68 8.13 3.90
C LEU A 41 8.73 7.32 4.68
N LEU A 42 10.02 7.65 4.51
CA LEU A 42 11.10 7.04 5.29
C LEU A 42 11.03 7.42 6.77
N GLY A 43 10.69 8.67 7.10
CA GLY A 43 10.51 9.10 8.49
C GLY A 43 9.32 8.39 9.16
N LEU A 44 8.23 8.20 8.42
CA LEU A 44 7.03 7.52 8.86
C LEU A 44 7.25 6.03 9.11
N TYR A 45 8.07 5.38 8.27
CA TYR A 45 8.50 4.00 8.48
C TYR A 45 9.22 3.82 9.82
N TRP A 46 10.19 4.70 10.13
CA TRP A 46 10.91 4.63 11.40
C TRP A 46 10.02 4.91 12.60
N LEU A 47 9.04 5.82 12.46
CA LEU A 47 8.03 6.07 13.48
C LEU A 47 7.16 4.83 13.74
N ILE A 48 6.69 4.16 12.69
CA ILE A 48 5.87 2.95 12.80
C ILE A 48 6.67 1.80 13.41
N MET A 49 7.95 1.65 13.04
CA MET A 49 8.82 0.65 13.67
C MET A 49 8.90 0.86 15.18
N GLN A 50 9.09 2.10 15.63
CA GLN A 50 9.13 2.41 17.05
C GLN A 50 7.78 2.13 17.75
N LEU A 51 6.66 2.51 17.13
CA LEU A 51 5.33 2.37 17.72
C LEU A 51 4.87 0.91 17.81
N VAL A 52 5.04 0.14 16.73
CA VAL A 52 4.51 -1.21 16.59
C VAL A 52 5.44 -2.25 17.20
N LEU A 53 6.74 -2.10 17.01
CA LEU A 53 7.71 -3.12 17.42
C LEU A 53 8.32 -2.83 18.79
N GLN A 54 8.07 -1.64 19.35
CA GLN A 54 8.68 -1.14 20.60
C GLN A 54 10.21 -1.27 20.63
N LEU A 55 10.84 -1.45 19.46
CA LEU A 55 12.28 -1.37 19.36
C LEU A 55 12.66 0.09 19.35
N SER A 56 13.63 0.43 20.19
CA SER A 56 14.37 1.68 20.07
C SER A 56 15.35 1.50 18.91
N PRO A 57 15.10 2.04 17.71
CA PRO A 57 16.16 2.14 16.71
C PRO A 57 17.30 2.98 17.30
N LEU A 58 18.49 2.88 16.70
CA LEU A 58 19.66 3.65 17.13
C LEU A 58 19.27 5.12 17.42
N PRO A 59 19.72 5.72 18.54
CA PRO A 59 19.31 7.07 18.95
C PRO A 59 19.45 8.14 17.86
N PHE A 60 20.43 7.95 16.96
CA PHE A 60 20.65 8.77 15.78
C PHE A 60 19.43 8.80 14.83
N LEU A 61 18.83 7.65 14.53
CA LEU A 61 17.68 7.55 13.62
C LEU A 61 16.45 8.24 14.20
N MET A 62 16.18 8.08 15.50
CA MET A 62 15.07 8.77 16.17
C MET A 62 15.20 10.29 16.15
N ASN A 63 16.42 10.81 16.26
CA ASN A 63 16.69 12.24 16.11
C ASN A 63 16.48 12.73 14.67
N MET A 64 16.60 11.83 13.67
CA MET A 64 16.35 12.14 12.26
C MET A 64 14.87 12.01 11.85
N VAL A 65 14.03 11.29 12.60
CA VAL A 65 12.59 11.15 12.27
C VAL A 65 11.87 12.50 12.23
N LYS A 66 12.08 13.34 13.26
CA LYS A 66 11.46 14.67 13.34
C LYS A 66 11.83 15.58 12.16
N PRO A 67 13.13 15.78 11.81
CA PRO A 67 13.50 16.60 10.68
C PRO A 67 13.12 15.98 9.33
N MET A 68 13.01 14.64 9.21
CA MET A 68 12.52 14.01 7.98
C MET A 68 11.02 14.26 7.77
N LEU A 69 10.20 14.17 8.82
CA LEU A 69 8.77 14.49 8.70
C LEU A 69 8.54 15.99 8.49
N LEU A 70 9.10 16.85 9.35
CA LEU A 70 8.89 18.30 9.26
C LEU A 70 9.56 18.90 8.02
N GLY A 71 10.78 18.49 7.71
CA GLY A 71 11.51 18.94 6.53
C GLY A 71 10.89 18.43 5.24
N GLY A 72 10.48 17.16 5.20
CA GLY A 72 9.74 16.59 4.07
C GLY A 72 8.39 17.28 3.85
N LEU A 73 7.64 17.55 4.91
CA LEU A 73 6.37 18.29 4.84
C LEU A 73 6.58 19.73 4.35
N ALA A 74 7.61 20.41 4.85
CA ALA A 74 7.97 21.75 4.38
C ALA A 74 8.36 21.75 2.89
N LEU A 75 9.14 20.77 2.43
CA LEU A 75 9.49 20.59 1.02
C LEU A 75 8.24 20.36 0.16
N VAL A 76 7.30 19.53 0.60
CA VAL A 76 6.05 19.30 -0.14
C VAL A 76 5.17 20.55 -0.16
N ILE A 77 5.09 21.31 0.93
CA ILE A 77 4.31 22.55 0.97
C ILE A 77 4.93 23.64 0.08
N ILE A 78 6.26 23.77 0.06
CA ILE A 78 6.95 24.82 -0.71
C ILE A 78 6.94 24.50 -2.21
N PHE A 79 7.17 23.23 -2.58
CA PHE A 79 7.39 22.82 -3.97
C PHE A 79 6.22 22.06 -4.59
N GLY A 80 5.23 21.63 -3.79
CA GLY A 80 4.08 20.86 -4.27
C GLY A 80 3.10 21.66 -5.15
N GLY A 81 3.05 22.99 -5.00
CA GLY A 81 2.24 23.89 -5.83
C GLY A 81 3.00 24.53 -7.00
N GLN A 82 4.28 24.19 -7.22
CA GLN A 82 5.05 24.75 -8.33
C GLN A 82 4.83 23.96 -9.62
N GLU A 83 3.71 24.24 -10.29
CA GLU A 83 3.49 23.84 -11.67
C GLU A 83 4.38 24.64 -12.64
N LYS A 84 4.70 24.04 -13.80
CA LYS A 84 5.49 24.70 -14.86
C LYS A 84 4.83 26.02 -15.29
N GLY A 85 5.44 27.15 -14.96
CA GLY A 85 5.04 28.49 -15.44
C GLY A 85 4.39 29.41 -14.39
N GLN A 86 4.22 28.98 -13.13
CA GLN A 86 3.68 29.85 -12.07
C GLN A 86 4.79 30.57 -11.27
N PRO A 87 4.60 31.84 -10.86
CA PRO A 87 5.55 32.54 -10.00
C PRO A 87 5.64 31.89 -8.62
N PHE A 88 6.84 31.85 -8.05
CA PHE A 88 7.17 31.21 -6.76
C PHE A 88 6.18 31.57 -5.63
N VAL A 89 5.73 32.83 -5.58
CA VAL A 89 4.78 33.32 -4.56
C VAL A 89 3.39 32.70 -4.69
N LYS A 90 2.93 32.44 -5.93
CA LYS A 90 1.62 31.82 -6.17
C LYS A 90 1.66 30.32 -5.88
N GLY A 91 2.75 29.65 -6.25
CA GLY A 91 2.99 28.25 -5.90
C GLY A 91 3.11 28.02 -4.38
N LEU A 92 3.74 28.94 -3.65
CA LEU A 92 3.79 28.89 -2.18
C LEU A 92 2.41 29.12 -1.56
N LEU A 93 1.60 30.03 -2.10
CA LEU A 93 0.24 30.29 -1.61
C LEU A 93 -0.69 29.09 -1.86
N GLU A 94 -0.56 28.43 -3.01
CA GLU A 94 -1.27 27.19 -3.35
C GLU A 94 -0.82 26.02 -2.47
N GLY A 95 0.48 25.88 -2.22
CA GLY A 95 1.02 24.91 -1.27
C GLY A 95 0.56 25.13 0.17
N LEU A 96 0.47 26.40 0.61
CA LEU A 96 -0.06 26.75 1.93
C LEU A 96 -1.56 26.42 2.07
N LYS A 97 -2.35 26.64 1.01
CA LYS A 97 -3.75 26.18 0.95
C LYS A 97 -3.85 24.65 0.94
N GLY A 98 -2.84 23.98 0.39
CA GLY A 98 -2.71 22.52 0.32
C GLY A 98 -2.22 21.85 1.61
N ILE A 99 -1.99 22.57 2.71
CA ILE A 99 -1.49 21.98 3.97
C ILE A 99 -2.42 20.90 4.51
N LEU A 100 -3.73 21.15 4.57
CA LEU A 100 -4.70 20.17 5.05
C LEU A 100 -4.68 18.90 4.18
N PRO A 101 -4.88 19.00 2.85
CA PRO A 101 -4.80 17.83 1.96
C PRO A 101 -3.47 17.08 2.08
N THR A 102 -2.34 17.79 2.13
CA THR A 102 -1.01 17.18 2.26
C THR A 102 -0.86 16.43 3.59
N SER A 103 -1.36 16.99 4.68
CA SER A 103 -1.31 16.33 5.99
C SER A 103 -2.19 15.09 6.03
N LEU A 104 -3.39 15.14 5.43
CA LEU A 104 -4.27 13.99 5.29
C LEU A 104 -3.63 12.89 4.44
N ASN A 105 -2.94 13.25 3.36
CA ASN A 105 -2.21 12.30 2.52
C ASN A 105 -1.04 11.65 3.27
N ALA A 106 -0.35 12.37 4.16
CA ALA A 106 0.67 11.79 5.03
C ALA A 106 0.08 10.80 6.04
N ILE A 107 -1.12 11.08 6.58
CA ILE A 107 -1.86 10.13 7.43
C ILE A 107 -2.33 8.91 6.61
N GLY A 108 -2.74 9.10 5.36
CA GLY A 108 -3.04 8.01 4.42
C GLY A 108 -1.83 7.09 4.25
N ALA A 109 -0.66 7.67 3.94
CA ALA A 109 0.60 6.94 3.80
C ALA A 109 0.99 6.16 5.08
N PHE A 110 0.61 6.65 6.26
CA PHE A 110 0.80 5.91 7.52
C PHE A 110 -0.05 4.65 7.55
N GLY A 111 -1.34 4.77 7.18
CA GLY A 111 -2.26 3.64 7.03
C GLY A 111 -1.78 2.63 5.99
N ASP A 112 -1.19 3.12 4.91
CA ASP A 112 -0.64 2.29 3.81
C ASP A 112 0.62 1.53 4.23
N ILE A 113 1.42 2.01 5.19
CA ILE A 113 2.54 1.21 5.72
C ILE A 113 2.03 0.17 6.72
N ILE A 114 1.08 0.55 7.58
CA ILE A 114 0.49 -0.35 8.58
C ILE A 114 -0.29 -1.49 7.92
N SER A 115 -0.89 -1.25 6.75
CA SER A 115 -1.62 -2.26 6.00
C SER A 115 -0.80 -3.52 5.72
N PHE A 116 0.53 -3.42 5.57
CA PHE A 116 1.42 -4.55 5.28
C PHE A 116 1.53 -5.52 6.47
N ILE A 117 1.21 -5.05 7.70
CA ILE A 117 1.06 -5.92 8.88
C ILE A 117 -0.07 -6.94 8.66
N ARG A 118 -1.06 -6.63 7.81
CA ARG A 118 -2.17 -7.53 7.49
C ARG A 118 -1.70 -8.85 6.88
N LEU A 119 -0.68 -8.83 6.03
CA LEU A 119 -0.11 -10.05 5.44
C LEU A 119 0.49 -10.95 6.54
N PHE A 120 1.17 -10.35 7.51
CA PHE A 120 1.67 -11.06 8.68
C PHE A 120 0.53 -11.61 9.55
N ALA A 121 -0.49 -10.81 9.83
CA ALA A 121 -1.63 -11.21 10.66
C ALA A 121 -2.38 -12.42 10.07
N VAL A 122 -2.56 -12.47 8.76
CA VAL A 122 -3.17 -13.62 8.07
C VAL A 122 -2.31 -14.87 8.20
N GLY A 123 -0.99 -14.78 8.00
CA GLY A 123 -0.09 -15.92 8.19
C GLY A 123 -0.11 -16.45 9.63
N LEU A 124 -0.16 -15.55 10.62
CA LEU A 124 -0.27 -15.92 12.03
C LEU A 124 -1.62 -16.61 12.34
N ALA A 125 -2.71 -16.12 11.76
CA ALA A 125 -4.04 -16.74 11.89
C ALA A 125 -4.06 -18.16 11.31
N GLY A 126 -3.41 -18.38 10.16
CA GLY A 126 -3.27 -19.71 9.56
C GLY A 126 -2.49 -20.71 10.43
N VAL A 127 -1.44 -20.25 11.12
CA VAL A 127 -0.69 -21.08 12.08
C VAL A 127 -1.56 -21.42 13.30
N ALA A 128 -2.30 -20.44 13.84
CA ALA A 128 -3.19 -20.65 14.98
C ALA A 128 -4.33 -21.63 14.65
N LEU A 129 -4.88 -21.56 13.43
CA LEU A 129 -5.87 -22.53 12.93
C LEU A 129 -5.27 -23.93 12.80
N ALA A 130 -4.07 -24.08 12.23
CA ALA A 130 -3.39 -25.37 12.16
C ALA A 130 -3.15 -25.98 13.55
N GLN A 131 -2.71 -25.17 14.52
CA GLN A 131 -2.55 -25.59 15.91
C GLN A 131 -3.87 -26.03 16.55
N SER A 132 -4.97 -25.35 16.24
CA SER A 132 -6.31 -25.69 16.73
C SER A 132 -6.83 -27.00 16.15
N PHE A 133 -6.60 -27.27 14.87
CA PHE A 133 -6.94 -28.58 14.29
C PHE A 133 -6.07 -29.71 14.85
N ASN A 134 -4.79 -29.44 15.09
CA ASN A 134 -3.88 -30.39 15.73
C ASN A 134 -4.25 -30.71 17.18
N SER A 135 -4.81 -29.75 17.92
CA SER A 135 -5.27 -29.98 19.29
C SER A 135 -6.64 -30.69 19.35
N MET A 136 -7.48 -30.50 18.34
CA MET A 136 -8.79 -31.15 18.21
C MET A 136 -8.66 -32.62 17.74
N ALA A 137 -7.59 -32.99 17.05
CA ALA A 137 -7.36 -34.36 16.59
C ALA A 137 -7.10 -35.32 17.79
N PRO A 138 -7.84 -36.44 17.89
CA PRO A 138 -7.62 -37.42 18.94
C PRO A 138 -6.20 -38.02 18.89
N LYS A 139 -5.51 -38.07 20.03
CA LYS A 139 -4.12 -38.56 20.14
C LYS A 139 -4.00 -40.04 20.53
N GLY A 140 -5.01 -40.86 20.24
CA GLY A 140 -5.05 -42.29 20.60
C GLY A 140 -4.65 -43.22 19.45
N GLY A 141 -4.00 -44.35 19.77
CA GLY A 141 -3.76 -45.44 18.81
C GLY A 141 -4.97 -46.34 18.60
N GLY A 142 -5.01 -47.11 17.50
CA GLY A 142 -6.08 -48.08 17.20
C GLY A 142 -7.22 -47.50 16.35
N LEU A 143 -8.48 -47.82 16.67
CA LEU A 143 -9.68 -47.42 15.91
C LEU A 143 -9.88 -45.88 15.84
N MET A 144 -9.27 -45.14 16.77
CA MET A 144 -9.29 -43.67 16.82
C MET A 144 -8.43 -42.99 15.75
N ILE A 145 -7.64 -43.74 14.97
CA ILE A 145 -6.83 -43.20 13.86
C ILE A 145 -7.73 -42.70 12.72
N ILE A 146 -8.85 -43.39 12.46
CA ILE A 146 -9.77 -43.03 11.36
C ILE A 146 -10.33 -41.60 11.54
N PRO A 147 -10.94 -41.24 12.69
CA PRO A 147 -11.41 -39.87 12.91
C PRO A 147 -10.27 -38.86 13.03
N ALA A 148 -9.09 -39.25 13.53
CA ALA A 148 -7.93 -38.37 13.60
C ALA A 148 -7.40 -37.98 12.21
N VAL A 149 -7.29 -38.94 11.29
CA VAL A 149 -6.89 -38.68 9.89
C VAL A 149 -7.92 -37.79 9.20
N PHE A 150 -9.21 -38.03 9.40
CA PHE A 150 -10.26 -37.20 8.81
C PHE A 150 -10.16 -35.73 9.28
N ILE A 151 -10.03 -35.50 10.59
CA ILE A 151 -9.91 -34.15 11.17
C ILE A 151 -8.64 -33.44 10.68
N LEU A 152 -7.51 -34.16 10.61
CA LEU A 152 -6.25 -33.57 10.15
C LEU A 152 -6.31 -33.22 8.66
N VAL A 153 -6.79 -34.14 7.81
CA VAL A 153 -6.90 -33.90 6.37
C VAL A 153 -7.87 -32.76 6.11
N PHE A 154 -9.10 -32.84 6.63
CA PHE A 154 -10.10 -31.80 6.42
C PHE A 154 -9.66 -30.44 6.99
N GLY A 155 -9.14 -30.41 8.21
CA GLY A 155 -8.67 -29.19 8.87
C GLY A 155 -7.51 -28.52 8.13
N HIS A 156 -6.54 -29.30 7.63
CA HIS A 156 -5.43 -28.73 6.85
C HIS A 156 -5.86 -28.30 5.46
N THR A 157 -6.75 -29.04 4.80
CA THR A 157 -7.33 -28.62 3.51
C THR A 157 -8.08 -27.29 3.67
N LEU A 158 -8.93 -27.16 4.69
CA LEU A 158 -9.65 -25.93 4.97
C LEU A 158 -8.67 -24.78 5.30
N ASN A 159 -7.66 -25.04 6.13
CA ASN A 159 -6.65 -24.03 6.46
C ASN A 159 -5.90 -23.54 5.21
N LEU A 160 -5.56 -24.43 4.28
CA LEU A 160 -4.91 -24.06 3.02
C LEU A 160 -5.81 -23.20 2.14
N VAL A 161 -7.08 -23.57 1.99
CA VAL A 161 -8.06 -22.78 1.21
C VAL A 161 -8.26 -21.38 1.81
N LEU A 162 -8.43 -21.29 3.13
CA LEU A 162 -8.63 -20.02 3.81
C LEU A 162 -7.40 -19.11 3.70
N ASN A 163 -6.19 -19.66 3.88
CA ASN A 163 -4.97 -18.88 3.71
C ASN A 163 -4.78 -18.41 2.26
N ALA A 164 -5.06 -19.27 1.26
CA ALA A 164 -4.96 -18.89 -0.15
C ALA A 164 -5.91 -17.75 -0.52
N LEU A 165 -7.19 -17.85 -0.10
CA LEU A 165 -8.18 -16.80 -0.32
C LEU A 165 -7.80 -15.50 0.40
N SER A 166 -7.32 -15.60 1.64
CA SER A 166 -6.95 -14.44 2.44
C SER A 166 -5.74 -13.70 1.85
N VAL A 167 -4.73 -14.42 1.37
CA VAL A 167 -3.60 -13.83 0.63
C VAL A 167 -4.05 -13.18 -0.68
N LEU A 168 -4.96 -13.81 -1.43
CA LEU A 168 -5.45 -13.26 -2.69
C LEU A 168 -6.19 -11.93 -2.49
N VAL A 169 -7.17 -11.89 -1.58
CA VAL A 169 -7.98 -10.68 -1.37
C VAL A 169 -7.18 -9.56 -0.71
N HIS A 170 -6.22 -9.90 0.15
CA HIS A 170 -5.33 -8.92 0.77
C HIS A 170 -4.26 -8.43 -0.20
N GLY A 171 -3.74 -9.30 -1.08
CA GLY A 171 -2.83 -8.92 -2.16
C GLY A 171 -3.48 -7.97 -3.16
N VAL A 172 -4.72 -8.23 -3.58
CA VAL A 172 -5.50 -7.32 -4.44
C VAL A 172 -5.70 -5.96 -3.75
N ARG A 173 -6.02 -5.96 -2.45
CA ARG A 173 -6.17 -4.72 -1.70
C ARG A 173 -4.89 -3.88 -1.72
N LEU A 174 -3.73 -4.48 -1.47
CA LEU A 174 -2.45 -3.78 -1.47
C LEU A 174 -2.12 -3.24 -2.88
N ASN A 175 -2.34 -4.03 -3.93
CA ASN A 175 -2.02 -3.62 -5.30
C ASN A 175 -2.95 -2.50 -5.82
N VAL A 176 -4.26 -2.61 -5.56
CA VAL A 176 -5.26 -1.67 -6.10
C VAL A 176 -5.35 -0.40 -5.26
N LEU A 177 -5.26 -0.47 -3.93
CA LEU A 177 -5.46 0.71 -3.09
C LEU A 177 -4.16 1.45 -2.80
N GLU A 178 -3.06 0.72 -2.57
CA GLU A 178 -1.85 1.33 -2.01
C GLU A 178 -0.81 1.58 -3.10
N PHE A 179 -0.60 0.64 -4.01
CA PHE A 179 0.31 0.84 -5.15
C PHE A 179 -0.28 1.77 -6.21
N SER A 180 -1.55 1.58 -6.61
CA SER A 180 -2.19 2.47 -7.59
C SER A 180 -2.40 3.89 -7.09
N GLY A 181 -2.73 4.05 -5.80
CA GLY A 181 -2.93 5.36 -5.20
C GLY A 181 -1.63 6.18 -5.16
N HIS A 182 -0.50 5.54 -4.86
CA HIS A 182 0.79 6.23 -4.86
C HIS A 182 1.41 6.45 -6.23
N LEU A 183 0.97 5.70 -7.24
CA LEU A 183 1.36 5.91 -8.64
C LEU A 183 0.58 7.03 -9.34
N ASP A 184 -0.36 7.69 -8.65
CA ASP A 184 -1.25 8.70 -9.24
C ASP A 184 -1.94 8.17 -10.53
N MET A 185 -2.24 6.87 -10.58
CA MET A 185 -2.91 6.28 -11.74
C MET A 185 -4.40 6.57 -11.69
N GLU A 186 -4.87 7.43 -12.60
CA GLU A 186 -6.28 7.57 -12.89
C GLU A 186 -6.75 6.33 -13.68
N TRP A 187 -7.61 5.51 -13.09
CA TRP A 187 -8.23 4.35 -13.76
C TRP A 187 -9.20 4.74 -14.89
N ALA A 188 -9.29 6.04 -15.22
CA ALA A 188 -9.99 6.57 -16.38
C ALA A 188 -9.14 6.41 -17.64
N GLY A 189 -8.77 5.17 -17.97
CA GLY A 189 -8.14 4.84 -19.24
C GLY A 189 -9.18 4.76 -20.35
N ILE A 190 -8.82 5.22 -21.55
CA ILE A 190 -9.64 4.98 -22.74
C ILE A 190 -9.50 3.51 -23.09
N LYS A 191 -10.61 2.76 -23.15
CA LYS A 191 -10.59 1.36 -23.60
C LYS A 191 -10.02 1.33 -25.01
N PHE A 192 -8.88 0.66 -25.18
CA PHE A 192 -8.26 0.50 -26.48
C PHE A 192 -9.17 -0.37 -27.36
N ASP A 193 -9.92 0.28 -28.24
CA ASP A 193 -10.80 -0.37 -29.21
C ASP A 193 -10.34 0.02 -30.63
N PRO A 194 -9.32 -0.69 -31.16
CA PRO A 194 -8.67 -0.31 -32.42
C PRO A 194 -9.56 -0.45 -33.65
N PHE A 195 -10.71 -1.14 -33.53
CA PHE A 195 -11.58 -1.47 -34.67
C PHE A 195 -12.99 -0.87 -34.56
N ARG A 196 -13.23 0.08 -33.65
CA ARG A 196 -14.52 0.76 -33.60
C ARG A 196 -14.74 1.56 -34.89
N LEU A 197 -15.62 1.07 -35.75
CA LEU A 197 -16.12 1.77 -36.92
C LEU A 197 -16.70 3.12 -36.46
N ARG A 198 -16.07 4.22 -36.87
CA ARG A 198 -16.69 5.55 -36.81
C ARG A 198 -17.74 5.60 -37.90
N VAL A 199 -18.90 5.02 -37.63
CA VAL A 199 -20.10 5.27 -38.44
C VAL A 199 -20.53 6.71 -38.12
N PRO A 200 -20.62 7.63 -39.10
CA PRO A 200 -21.22 8.94 -38.86
C PRO A 200 -22.62 8.77 -38.29
N ASP A 201 -23.00 9.59 -37.31
CA ASP A 201 -24.25 9.45 -36.53
C ASP A 201 -25.55 9.48 -37.36
N GLU A 202 -25.44 9.70 -38.67
CA GLU A 202 -26.54 9.79 -39.64
C GLU A 202 -27.07 8.42 -40.11
N GLU A 203 -26.34 7.31 -39.88
CA GLU A 203 -26.73 5.95 -40.33
C GLU A 203 -26.99 4.94 -39.20
N LEU A 204 -27.05 5.38 -37.93
CA LEU A 204 -27.33 4.45 -36.82
C LEU A 204 -28.83 4.11 -36.73
N PRO A 205 -29.25 2.84 -36.92
CA PRO A 205 -30.61 2.44 -36.63
C PRO A 205 -30.92 2.66 -35.14
N GLU A 206 -32.13 3.14 -34.86
CA GLU A 206 -32.62 3.69 -33.59
C GLU A 206 -32.54 2.71 -32.39
N THR A 207 -32.20 1.44 -32.61
CA THR A 207 -32.10 0.38 -31.60
C THR A 207 -30.76 0.34 -30.84
N ALA A 208 -29.82 1.25 -31.12
CA ALA A 208 -28.49 1.28 -30.48
C ALA A 208 -28.25 2.50 -29.58
N LYS A 209 -29.32 3.10 -29.04
CA LYS A 209 -29.27 4.27 -28.13
C LYS A 209 -29.59 3.94 -26.66
N GLU A 210 -29.64 2.66 -26.28
CA GLU A 210 -29.77 2.22 -24.88
C GLU A 210 -28.52 1.51 -24.38
#